data_AF-A0A455UHD1-F1
#
_entry.id   AF-A0A455UHD1-F1
#
_cell.length_a   1.000
_cell.length_b   1.000
_cell.length_c   1.000
_cell.angle_alpha   90.00
_cell.angle_beta   90.00
_cell.angle_gamma   90.00
#
_symmetry.space_group_name_H-M   'P 1'
#
loop_
_entity.id
_entity.type
_entity.pdbx_description
1 polymer ?
#
loop_
_entity_poly.entity_id
_entity_poly.type
_entity_poly.pdbx_seq_one_letter_code
_entity_poly.pdbx_strand_id
1 'polypeptide(L)'
;MSSATFYKWRAKFGGMDASMMARLKELEDENRRLKKMYAEERLKADILKEAIEKVVKPSRRREMAQKAVMEKHVSIRLACWMFSISENCYRYQAKLRGENDQIADWLITLTHNQRNWGFGLCFLHLRNVKGFRWNHKRVYRIYRELELNLRIKPKKRLIREA
;
A
#
# COMPACT_ATOMS: atom_id res chain seq x y z
N MET A 1 30.51 -38.37 -26.91
CA MET A 1 29.69 -38.96 -25.83
C MET A 1 30.51 -40.04 -25.16
N SER A 2 30.50 -40.13 -23.82
CA SER A 2 31.15 -41.26 -23.14
C SER A 2 30.27 -42.52 -23.26
N SER A 3 30.86 -43.70 -23.24
CA SER A 3 30.11 -44.98 -23.27
C SER A 3 29.01 -45.01 -22.20
N ALA A 4 29.32 -44.50 -20.99
CA ALA A 4 28.36 -44.41 -19.89
C ALA A 4 27.16 -43.48 -20.17
N THR A 5 27.32 -42.40 -20.95
CA THR A 5 26.19 -41.53 -21.32
C THR A 5 25.27 -42.20 -22.34
N PHE A 6 25.84 -42.98 -23.27
CA PHE A 6 25.09 -43.71 -24.30
C PHE A 6 24.18 -44.78 -23.70
N TYR A 7 24.70 -45.66 -22.84
CA TYR A 7 23.89 -46.73 -22.23
C TYR A 7 22.79 -46.18 -21.30
N LYS A 8 23.06 -45.08 -20.57
CA LYS A 8 22.03 -44.39 -19.77
C LYS A 8 20.90 -43.82 -20.64
N TRP A 9 21.25 -43.23 -21.78
CA TRP A 9 20.26 -42.70 -22.72
C TRP A 9 19.42 -43.83 -23.34
N ARG A 10 20.08 -44.90 -23.80
CA ARG A 10 19.40 -46.08 -24.39
C ARG A 10 18.49 -46.79 -23.38
N ALA A 11 18.87 -46.89 -22.12
CA ALA A 11 18.02 -47.45 -21.07
C ALA A 11 16.73 -46.62 -20.83
N LYS A 12 16.80 -45.30 -20.99
CA LYS A 12 15.68 -44.39 -20.73
C LYS A 12 14.79 -44.13 -21.97
N PHE A 13 15.38 -44.14 -23.16
CA PHE A 13 14.71 -43.72 -24.39
C PHE A 13 14.83 -44.72 -25.55
N GLY A 14 15.49 -45.87 -25.36
CA GLY A 14 15.84 -46.79 -26.45
C GLY A 14 14.67 -47.52 -27.13
N GLY A 15 13.47 -47.49 -26.56
CA GLY A 15 12.24 -48.00 -27.17
C GLY A 15 11.29 -46.90 -27.68
N MET A 16 11.74 -45.65 -27.66
CA MET A 16 10.93 -44.49 -27.99
C MET A 16 11.30 -44.00 -29.38
N ASP A 17 10.32 -43.83 -30.26
CA ASP A 17 10.56 -43.24 -31.57
C ASP A 17 10.79 -41.72 -31.46
N ALA A 18 11.24 -41.10 -32.55
CA ALA A 18 11.50 -39.67 -32.58
C ALA A 18 10.25 -38.83 -32.27
N SER A 19 9.06 -39.31 -32.65
CA SER A 19 7.80 -38.60 -32.44
C SER A 19 7.37 -38.59 -30.96
N MET A 20 7.54 -39.71 -30.25
CA MET A 20 7.29 -39.84 -28.81
C MET A 20 8.30 -39.04 -28.00
N MET A 21 9.57 -39.00 -28.40
CA MET A 21 10.57 -38.13 -27.74
C MET A 21 10.23 -36.65 -27.90
N ALA A 22 9.77 -36.22 -29.08
CA ALA A 22 9.33 -34.86 -29.31
C ALA A 22 8.10 -34.51 -28.44
N ARG A 23 7.10 -35.40 -28.39
CA ARG A 23 5.91 -35.23 -27.57
C ARG A 23 6.22 -35.17 -26.07
N LEU A 24 7.14 -36.00 -25.57
CA LEU A 24 7.56 -35.93 -24.17
C LEU A 24 8.21 -34.59 -23.84
N LYS A 25 9.08 -34.08 -24.70
CA LYS A 25 9.71 -32.77 -24.50
C LYS A 25 8.67 -31.65 -24.48
N GLU A 26 7.70 -31.69 -25.40
CA GLU A 26 6.61 -30.72 -25.44
C GLU A 26 5.76 -30.76 -24.16
N LEU A 27 5.40 -31.96 -23.68
CA LEU A 27 4.67 -32.14 -22.43
C LEU A 27 5.48 -31.67 -21.21
N GLU A 28 6.79 -31.90 -21.18
CA GLU A 28 7.67 -31.40 -20.12
C GLU A 28 7.74 -29.86 -20.11
N ASP A 29 7.81 -29.24 -21.28
CA ASP A 29 7.82 -27.79 -21.44
C ASP A 29 6.46 -27.17 -21.07
N GLU A 30 5.35 -27.80 -21.45
CA GLU A 30 4.01 -27.39 -21.05
C GLU A 30 3.81 -27.51 -19.54
N ASN A 31 4.23 -28.64 -18.94
CA ASN A 31 4.15 -28.84 -17.49
C ASN A 31 4.97 -27.80 -16.73
N ARG A 32 6.15 -27.42 -17.25
CA ARG A 32 6.96 -26.33 -16.71
C ARG A 32 6.23 -24.98 -16.77
N ARG A 33 5.60 -24.66 -17.91
CA ARG A 33 4.82 -23.43 -18.09
C ARG A 33 3.63 -23.38 -17.14
N LEU A 34 2.87 -24.48 -17.03
CA LEU A 34 1.70 -24.58 -16.16
C LEU A 34 2.07 -24.46 -14.68
N LYS A 35 3.14 -25.13 -14.23
CA LYS A 35 3.65 -24.99 -12.85
C LYS A 35 4.02 -23.56 -12.51
N LYS A 36 4.70 -22.87 -13.43
CA LYS A 36 5.06 -21.46 -13.27
C LYS A 36 3.80 -20.58 -13.17
N MET A 37 2.86 -20.75 -14.09
CA MET A 37 1.60 -20.00 -14.10
C MET A 37 0.81 -20.22 -12.81
N TYR A 38 0.68 -21.46 -12.35
CA TYR A 38 -0.02 -21.80 -11.12
C TYR A 38 0.64 -21.16 -9.90
N ALA A 39 1.97 -21.21 -9.80
CA ALA A 39 2.70 -20.59 -8.70
C ALA A 39 2.51 -19.06 -8.68
N GLU A 40 2.60 -18.41 -9.83
CA GLU A 40 2.36 -16.97 -9.96
C GLU A 40 0.92 -16.57 -9.58
N GLU A 41 -0.07 -17.35 -10.02
CA GLU A 41 -1.47 -17.06 -9.74
C GLU A 41 -1.83 -17.33 -8.27
N ARG A 42 -1.29 -18.41 -7.69
CA ARG A 42 -1.44 -18.72 -6.27
C ARG A 42 -0.87 -17.61 -5.40
N LEU A 43 0.32 -17.11 -5.72
CA LEU A 43 0.94 -15.99 -5.01
C LEU A 43 0.07 -14.74 -5.04
N LYS A 44 -0.49 -14.39 -6.21
CA LYS A 44 -1.41 -13.24 -6.32
C LYS A 44 -2.65 -13.40 -5.42
N ALA A 45 -3.25 -14.59 -5.45
CA ALA A 45 -4.43 -14.88 -4.65
C ALA A 45 -4.14 -14.77 -3.14
N ASP A 46 -3.01 -15.30 -2.68
CA ASP A 46 -2.64 -15.24 -1.26
C ASP A 46 -2.38 -13.80 -0.80
N ILE A 47 -1.67 -13.00 -1.60
CA ILE A 47 -1.42 -11.58 -1.30
C ILE A 47 -2.74 -10.80 -1.25
N LEU A 48 -3.65 -11.02 -2.19
CA LEU A 48 -4.95 -10.34 -2.20
C LEU A 48 -5.80 -10.72 -0.98
N LYS A 49 -5.76 -11.99 -0.59
CA LYS A 49 -6.52 -12.51 0.55
C LYS A 49 -6.00 -11.98 1.88
N GLU A 50 -4.68 -11.84 2.02
CA GLU A 50 -4.06 -11.22 3.19
C GLU A 50 -4.37 -9.71 3.28
N ALA A 51 -4.45 -9.04 2.13
CA ALA A 51 -4.57 -7.59 2.09
C ALA A 51 -6.03 -7.10 2.15
N ILE A 52 -6.97 -7.75 1.45
CA ILE A 52 -8.34 -7.26 1.26
C ILE A 52 -9.34 -8.16 1.98
N GLU A 53 -9.76 -7.75 3.19
CA GLU A 53 -10.92 -8.35 3.86
C GLU A 53 -12.23 -7.63 3.50
N LYS A 54 -12.17 -6.32 3.19
CA LYS A 54 -13.34 -5.45 2.86
C LYS A 54 -13.00 -4.40 1.81
N VAL A 55 -14.03 -3.80 1.20
CA VAL A 55 -13.88 -2.71 0.22
C VAL A 55 -13.15 -1.52 0.84
N VAL A 56 -11.94 -1.27 0.35
CA VAL A 56 -11.05 -0.19 0.80
C VAL A 56 -11.13 1.03 -0.10
N LYS A 57 -10.99 2.22 0.52
CA LYS A 57 -10.85 3.51 -0.17
C LYS A 57 -9.62 3.50 -1.08
N PRO A 58 -9.61 4.25 -2.21
CA PRO A 58 -8.47 4.30 -3.13
C PRO A 58 -7.13 4.66 -2.46
N SER A 59 -7.14 5.54 -1.45
CA SER A 59 -5.92 5.87 -0.67
C SER A 59 -5.34 4.67 0.06
N ARG A 60 -6.20 3.80 0.61
CA ARG A 60 -5.77 2.59 1.32
C ARG A 60 -5.27 1.52 0.35
N ARG A 61 -5.90 1.37 -0.83
CA ARG A 61 -5.41 0.44 -1.87
C ARG A 61 -3.99 0.77 -2.32
N ARG A 62 -3.65 2.06 -2.37
CA ARG A 62 -2.30 2.51 -2.66
C ARG A 62 -1.29 2.09 -1.58
N GLU A 63 -1.62 2.31 -0.30
CA GLU A 63 -0.78 1.87 0.82
C GLU A 63 -0.57 0.35 0.80
N MET A 64 -1.62 -0.40 0.48
CA MET A 64 -1.55 -1.87 0.36
C MET A 64 -0.64 -2.32 -0.78
N ALA A 65 -0.69 -1.66 -1.94
CA ALA A 65 0.23 -1.94 -3.03
C ALA A 65 1.69 -1.65 -2.65
N GLN A 66 1.96 -0.57 -1.92
CA GLN A 66 3.30 -0.26 -1.41
C GLN A 66 3.78 -1.32 -0.41
N LYS A 67 2.91 -1.72 0.51
CA LYS A 67 3.19 -2.79 1.49
C LYS A 67 3.50 -4.12 0.80
N ALA A 68 2.72 -4.51 -0.21
CA ALA A 68 2.95 -5.74 -0.97
C ALA A 68 4.30 -5.73 -1.70
N VAL A 69 4.68 -4.61 -2.34
CA VAL A 69 6.00 -4.47 -2.97
C VAL A 69 7.13 -4.59 -1.94
N MET A 70 6.95 -4.02 -0.76
CA MET A 70 7.97 -4.03 0.30
C MET A 70 8.12 -5.40 0.97
N GLU A 71 7.02 -6.06 1.32
CA GLU A 71 7.03 -7.29 2.12
C GLU A 71 7.09 -8.57 1.28
N LYS A 72 6.46 -8.56 0.10
CA LYS A 72 6.34 -9.74 -0.77
C LYS A 72 7.23 -9.64 -2.01
N HIS A 73 8.01 -8.56 -2.13
CA HIS A 73 8.95 -8.30 -3.22
C HIS A 73 8.34 -8.43 -4.63
N VAL A 74 7.04 -8.13 -4.77
CA VAL A 74 6.37 -8.12 -6.08
C VAL A 74 6.73 -6.87 -6.87
N SER A 75 6.70 -6.96 -8.20
CA SER A 75 6.90 -5.79 -9.04
C SER A 75 5.80 -4.74 -8.85
N ILE A 76 6.14 -3.46 -9.04
CA ILE A 76 5.18 -2.35 -8.92
C ILE A 76 3.98 -2.55 -9.86
N ARG A 77 4.23 -2.99 -11.09
CA ARG A 77 3.17 -3.26 -12.08
C ARG A 77 2.23 -4.36 -11.58
N LEU A 78 2.78 -5.45 -11.05
CA LEU A 78 1.99 -6.55 -10.52
C LEU A 78 1.16 -6.09 -9.32
N ALA A 79 1.75 -5.36 -8.37
CA ALA A 79 1.02 -4.80 -7.23
C ALA A 79 -0.10 -3.84 -7.67
N CYS A 80 0.17 -2.96 -8.64
CA CYS A 80 -0.82 -2.02 -9.16
C CYS A 80 -2.00 -2.75 -9.82
N TRP A 81 -1.72 -3.79 -10.61
CA TRP A 81 -2.73 -4.64 -11.23
C TRP A 81 -3.56 -5.36 -10.17
N MET A 82 -2.93 -5.97 -9.17
CA MET A 82 -3.59 -6.68 -8.07
C MET A 82 -4.54 -5.78 -7.29
N PHE A 83 -4.10 -4.58 -6.89
CA PHE A 83 -4.92 -3.66 -6.10
C PHE A 83 -5.82 -2.74 -6.95
N SER A 84 -5.87 -2.95 -8.27
CA SER A 84 -6.66 -2.13 -9.21
C SER A 84 -6.37 -0.62 -9.07
N ILE A 85 -5.09 -0.25 -9.05
CA ILE A 85 -4.63 1.15 -9.02
C ILE A 85 -3.74 1.43 -10.24
N SER A 86 -3.71 2.69 -10.68
CA SER A 86 -2.78 3.11 -11.74
C SER A 86 -1.36 3.25 -11.19
N GLU A 87 -0.35 3.03 -12.04
CA GLU A 87 1.04 3.23 -11.63
C GLU A 87 1.33 4.71 -11.25
N ASN A 88 0.61 5.66 -11.86
CA ASN A 88 0.69 7.09 -11.49
C ASN A 88 0.20 7.32 -10.06
N CYS A 89 -0.88 6.66 -9.64
CA CYS A 89 -1.37 6.73 -8.26
C CYS A 89 -0.32 6.18 -7.28
N TYR A 90 0.32 5.05 -7.63
CA TYR A 90 1.38 4.46 -6.83
C TYR A 90 2.57 5.42 -6.64
N ARG A 91 3.01 6.05 -7.73
CA ARG A 91 4.17 6.97 -7.76
C ARG A 91 3.87 8.36 -7.19
N TYR A 92 2.61 8.77 -7.10
CA TYR A 92 2.23 10.13 -6.70
C TYR A 92 2.76 10.52 -5.30
N GLN A 93 3.65 11.50 -5.17
CA GLN A 93 4.04 11.99 -3.83
C GLN A 93 3.28 13.27 -3.48
N ALA A 94 2.81 13.36 -2.24
CA ALA A 94 2.12 14.55 -1.77
C ALA A 94 3.11 15.72 -1.69
N LYS A 95 2.87 16.79 -2.47
CA LYS A 95 3.80 17.92 -2.63
C LYS A 95 4.11 18.69 -1.33
N LEU A 96 3.17 18.69 -0.37
CA LEU A 96 3.22 19.55 0.82
C LEU A 96 3.33 18.74 2.11
N ARG A 97 4.02 17.59 2.07
CA ARG A 97 4.15 16.71 3.24
C ARG A 97 4.80 17.45 4.42
N GLY A 98 5.94 18.10 4.20
CA GLY A 98 6.66 18.81 5.28
C GLY A 98 5.87 19.97 5.90
N GLU A 99 5.13 20.76 5.10
CA GLU A 99 4.25 21.80 5.65
C GLU A 99 3.09 21.21 6.47
N ASN A 100 2.56 20.05 6.06
CA ASN A 100 1.50 19.39 6.81
C ASN A 100 2.02 18.88 8.17
N ASP A 101 3.25 18.37 8.19
CA ASP A 101 3.90 17.91 9.43
C ASP A 101 4.11 19.10 10.39
N GLN A 102 4.59 20.25 9.88
CA GLN A 102 4.69 21.47 10.68
C GLN A 102 3.33 21.93 11.24
N ILE A 103 2.28 21.91 10.42
CA ILE A 103 0.92 22.24 10.88
C ILE A 103 0.49 21.28 12.00
N ALA A 104 0.77 19.98 11.85
CA ALA A 104 0.43 18.98 12.84
C ALA A 104 1.15 19.24 14.17
N ASP A 105 2.47 19.47 14.14
CA ASP A 105 3.28 19.74 15.34
C ASP A 105 2.79 20.98 16.09
N TRP A 106 2.48 22.05 15.36
CA TRP A 106 1.91 23.28 15.93
C TRP A 106 0.54 23.03 16.57
N LEU A 107 -0.35 22.28 15.92
CA LEU A 107 -1.66 21.95 16.47
C LEU A 107 -1.56 21.09 17.72
N ILE A 108 -0.66 20.09 17.73
CA ILE A 108 -0.41 19.22 18.89
C ILE A 108 0.12 20.06 20.06
N THR A 109 1.15 20.86 19.83
CA THR A 109 1.75 21.72 20.87
C THR A 109 0.73 22.69 21.44
N LEU A 110 -0.08 23.32 20.58
CA LEU A 110 -1.08 24.28 21.01
C LEU A 110 -2.20 23.62 21.82
N THR A 111 -2.66 22.44 21.43
CA THR A 111 -3.71 21.69 22.16
C THR A 111 -3.21 21.11 23.48
N HIS A 112 -1.92 20.76 23.59
CA HIS A 112 -1.31 20.39 24.87
C HIS A 112 -1.25 21.56 25.85
N ASN A 113 -0.86 22.74 25.37
CA ASN A 113 -0.75 23.95 26.20
C ASN A 113 -2.12 24.54 26.55
N GLN A 114 -3.09 24.47 25.63
CA GLN A 114 -4.41 25.10 25.76
C GLN A 114 -5.53 24.07 25.54
N ARG A 115 -5.78 23.25 26.58
CA ARG A 115 -6.69 22.09 26.52
C ARG A 115 -8.16 22.42 26.27
N ASN A 116 -8.57 23.68 26.50
CA ASN A 116 -9.92 24.17 26.30
C ASN A 116 -10.13 24.82 24.91
N TRP A 117 -9.08 24.95 24.11
CA TRP A 117 -9.18 25.53 22.77
C TRP A 117 -9.70 24.50 21.77
N GLY A 118 -10.77 24.87 21.08
CA GLY A 118 -11.22 24.15 19.89
C GLY A 118 -10.52 24.67 18.63
N PHE A 119 -10.74 23.98 17.51
CA PHE A 119 -10.14 24.30 16.22
C PHE A 119 -10.14 25.79 15.84
N GLY A 120 -11.25 26.51 16.05
CA GLY A 120 -11.34 27.92 15.68
C GLY A 120 -10.32 28.81 16.39
N LEU A 121 -10.12 28.61 17.70
CA LEU A 121 -9.12 29.35 18.47
C LEU A 121 -7.71 28.95 18.05
N CYS A 122 -7.48 27.66 17.83
CA CYS A 122 -6.19 27.18 17.33
C CYS A 122 -5.83 27.82 15.99
N PHE A 123 -6.77 27.82 15.03
CA PHE A 123 -6.56 28.42 13.72
C PHE A 123 -6.34 29.93 13.79
N LEU A 124 -7.13 30.66 14.59
CA LEU A 124 -6.97 32.10 14.78
C LEU A 124 -5.62 32.45 15.40
N HIS A 125 -5.13 31.67 16.37
CA HIS A 125 -3.80 31.86 16.94
C HIS A 125 -2.70 31.65 15.89
N LEU A 126 -2.79 30.57 15.11
CA LEU A 126 -1.84 30.30 14.03
C LEU A 126 -1.85 31.40 12.96
N ARG A 127 -3.02 31.95 12.64
CA ARG A 127 -3.18 32.99 11.62
C ARG A 127 -2.73 34.37 12.10
N ASN A 128 -3.15 34.77 13.31
CA ASN A 128 -3.03 36.15 13.77
C ASN A 128 -1.80 36.37 14.66
N VAL A 129 -1.44 35.40 15.50
CA VAL A 129 -0.30 35.53 16.44
C VAL A 129 0.97 35.01 15.79
N LYS A 130 0.91 33.81 15.18
CA LYS A 130 2.07 33.23 14.47
C LYS A 130 2.23 33.73 13.04
N GLY A 131 1.19 34.35 12.46
CA GLY A 131 1.25 34.95 11.12
C GLY A 131 1.21 33.94 9.97
N PHE A 132 0.88 32.67 10.21
CA PHE A 132 0.89 31.65 9.16
C PHE A 132 -0.24 31.89 8.15
N ARG A 133 0.11 31.95 6.86
CA ARG A 133 -0.85 32.17 5.75
C ARG A 133 -1.55 30.89 5.26
N TRP A 134 -1.55 29.83 6.05
CA TRP A 134 -2.12 28.54 5.68
C TRP A 134 -3.62 28.59 5.39
N ASN A 135 -4.07 27.75 4.47
CA ASN A 135 -5.48 27.62 4.12
C ASN A 135 -6.25 26.96 5.27
N HIS A 136 -7.35 27.59 5.70
CA HIS A 136 -8.23 27.09 6.75
C HIS A 136 -8.69 25.64 6.54
N LYS A 137 -9.13 25.27 5.33
CA LYS A 137 -9.59 23.91 5.00
C LYS A 137 -8.46 22.88 5.15
N ARG A 138 -7.22 23.27 4.80
CA ARG A 138 -6.04 22.40 4.93
C ARG A 138 -5.71 22.14 6.40
N VAL A 139 -5.67 23.19 7.22
CA VAL A 139 -5.42 23.07 8.66
C VAL A 139 -6.53 22.27 9.34
N TYR A 140 -7.80 22.51 8.98
CA TYR A 140 -8.93 21.76 9.52
C TYR A 140 -8.87 20.27 9.17
N ARG A 141 -8.49 19.92 7.94
CA ARG A 141 -8.30 18.51 7.54
C ARG A 141 -7.27 17.82 8.44
N ILE A 142 -6.12 18.45 8.64
CA ILE A 142 -5.04 17.92 9.49
C ILE A 142 -5.51 17.82 10.96
N TYR A 143 -6.19 18.84 11.47
CA TYR A 143 -6.77 18.82 12.82
C TYR A 143 -7.73 17.64 13.04
N ARG A 144 -8.55 17.32 12.03
CA ARG A 144 -9.45 16.17 12.06
C ARG A 144 -8.72 14.83 11.93
N GLU A 145 -7.69 14.76 11.10
CA GLU A 145 -6.84 13.57 10.94
C GLU A 145 -6.09 13.22 12.25
N LEU A 146 -5.74 14.23 13.04
CA LEU A 146 -5.15 14.08 14.39
C LEU A 146 -6.18 13.81 15.50
N GLU A 147 -7.46 13.72 15.17
CA GLU A 147 -8.56 13.46 16.11
C GLU A 147 -8.65 14.45 17.30
N LEU A 148 -8.12 15.67 17.14
CA LEU A 148 -8.11 16.71 18.19
C LEU A 148 -9.49 17.33 18.49
N ASN A 149 -10.57 16.78 17.93
CA ASN A 149 -11.91 17.34 18.09
C ASN A 149 -12.41 17.11 19.52
N LEU A 150 -12.70 18.20 20.23
CA LEU A 150 -13.30 18.14 21.55
C LEU A 150 -14.71 17.52 21.44
N ARG A 151 -14.95 16.43 22.17
CA ARG A 151 -16.29 15.83 22.27
C ARG A 151 -17.25 16.84 22.93
N ILE A 152 -18.26 17.28 22.18
CA ILE A 152 -19.32 18.13 22.72
C ILE A 152 -20.15 17.27 23.70
N LYS A 153 -20.04 17.56 25.00
CA LYS A 153 -20.91 16.93 26.02
C LYS A 153 -22.21 17.74 26.10
N PRO A 154 -23.37 17.16 25.77
CA PRO A 154 -24.63 17.89 25.88
C PRO A 154 -24.82 18.38 27.32
N LYS A 155 -25.37 19.60 27.47
CA LYS A 155 -25.62 20.29 28.76
C LYS A 155 -24.39 20.74 29.57
N LYS A 156 -23.15 20.58 29.08
CA LYS A 156 -21.95 21.16 29.73
C LYS A 156 -21.49 22.43 29.01
N ARG A 157 -21.65 23.60 29.64
CA ARG A 157 -21.07 24.87 29.14
C ARG A 157 -19.55 24.84 29.40
N LEU A 158 -18.76 25.07 28.37
CA LEU A 158 -17.31 25.23 28.50
C LEU A 158 -17.03 26.63 29.07
N ILE A 159 -16.49 26.68 30.30
CA ILE A 159 -15.98 27.93 30.89
C ILE A 159 -14.65 28.23 30.22
N ARG A 160 -14.50 29.43 29.67
CA ARG A 160 -13.25 29.91 29.08
C ARG A 160 -12.69 30.95 30.03
N GLU A 161 -11.47 30.75 30.48
CA GLU A 161 -10.72 31.78 31.21
C GLU A 161 -10.39 32.90 30.21
N ALA A 162 -10.66 34.14 30.63
CA ALA A 162 -10.46 35.34 29.84
C ALA A 162 -9.00 35.79 29.88
#